data_AF-A0AAC9N8Q7-F1
#
_entry.id   AF-A0AAC9N8Q7-F1
#
_cell.length_a   1.000
_cell.length_b   1.000
_cell.length_c   1.000
_cell.angle_alpha   90.00
_cell.angle_beta   90.00
_cell.angle_gamma   90.00
#
_symmetry.space_group_name_H-M   'P 1'
#
loop_
_entity.id
_entity.type
_entity.pdbx_description
1 polymer ?
#
loop_
_entity_poly.entity_id
_entity_poly.type
_entity_poly.pdbx_seq_one_letter_code
_entity_poly.pdbx_strand_id
1 'polypeptide(L)'
;MKFSAGRAFALVLAPLIAAALVATGLMLLAIVATEAATTIVVPYLVTYTGTKDPGGGGRTLYIDGSWSVATAVTGIVASPLVALALFLPDGPARPHRG
;
A
#
# COMPACT_ATOMS: atom_id res chain seq x y z
N MET A 1 -23.04 17.50 -11.47
CA MET A 1 -21.69 17.54 -10.87
C MET A 1 -20.67 17.27 -11.98
N LYS A 2 -19.93 18.27 -12.47
CA LYS A 2 -18.88 18.03 -13.47
C LYS A 2 -17.63 17.57 -12.72
N PHE A 3 -17.40 16.25 -12.64
CA PHE A 3 -16.10 15.74 -12.21
C PHE A 3 -15.05 16.25 -13.21
N SER A 4 -14.14 17.11 -12.75
CA SER A 4 -12.94 17.45 -13.51
C SER A 4 -12.20 16.16 -13.83
N ALA A 5 -11.79 15.96 -15.08
CA ALA A 5 -11.05 14.76 -15.51
C ALA A 5 -9.81 14.49 -14.63
N GLY A 6 -9.19 15.56 -14.11
CA GLY A 6 -8.07 15.47 -13.17
C GLY A 6 -8.45 14.86 -11.81
N ARG A 7 -9.64 15.17 -11.27
CA ARG A 7 -10.15 14.54 -10.04
C ARG A 7 -10.47 13.07 -10.25
N ALA A 8 -11.10 12.72 -11.37
CA ALA A 8 -11.39 11.32 -11.69
C ALA A 8 -10.09 10.50 -11.83
N PHE A 9 -9.07 11.07 -12.47
CA PHE A 9 -7.75 10.44 -12.59
C PHE A 9 -7.06 10.26 -11.23
N ALA A 10 -7.08 11.28 -10.37
CA ALA A 10 -6.51 11.21 -9.02
C ALA A 10 -7.20 10.16 -8.14
N LEU A 11 -8.53 10.03 -8.25
CA LEU A 11 -9.30 9.02 -7.52
C LEU A 11 -8.96 7.58 -7.94
N VAL A 12 -8.58 7.37 -9.20
CA VAL A 12 -8.14 6.05 -9.69
C VAL A 12 -6.68 5.77 -9.31
N LEU A 13 -5.82 6.79 -9.31
CA LEU A 13 -4.41 6.65 -8.95
C LEU A 13 -4.19 6.44 -7.45
N ALA A 14 -5.01 7.04 -6.59
CA ALA A 14 -4.90 6.91 -5.15
C ALA A 14 -4.83 5.44 -4.65
N PRO A 15 -5.75 4.53 -5.03
CA PRO A 15 -5.66 3.13 -4.64
C PRO A 15 -4.45 2.41 -5.27
N LEU A 16 -4.03 2.77 -6.48
CA LEU A 16 -2.85 2.17 -7.12
C LEU A 16 -1.56 2.52 -6.37
N ILE A 17 -1.40 3.79 -6.01
CA ILE A 17 -0.26 4.27 -5.22
C ILE A 17 -0.26 3.61 -3.84
N ALA A 18 -1.42 3.55 -3.18
CA ALA A 18 -1.55 2.90 -1.89
C ALA A 18 -1.22 1.40 -1.97
N ALA A 19 -1.68 0.71 -3.02
CA ALA A 19 -1.36 -0.70 -3.24
C ALA A 19 0.15 -0.91 -3.41
N ALA A 20 0.81 -0.05 -4.20
CA ALA A 20 2.27 -0.10 -4.38
C ALA A 20 3.02 0.12 -3.06
N LEU A 21 2.59 1.07 -2.23
CA LEU A 21 3.19 1.34 -0.92
C LEU A 21 3.03 0.15 0.03
N VAL A 22 1.82 -0.41 0.13
CA VAL A 22 1.56 -1.59 0.97
C VAL A 22 2.38 -2.78 0.47
N ALA A 23 2.38 -3.06 -0.83
CA ALA A 23 3.16 -4.14 -1.41
C ALA A 23 4.67 -3.99 -1.12
N THR A 24 5.20 -2.77 -1.27
CA THR A 24 6.62 -2.49 -0.99
C THR A 24 6.94 -2.74 0.49
N GLY A 25 6.12 -2.24 1.41
CA GLY A 25 6.32 -2.48 2.85
C GLY A 25 6.28 -3.97 3.21
N LEU A 26 5.30 -4.70 2.69
CA LEU A 26 5.16 -6.14 2.88
C LEU A 26 6.35 -6.92 2.30
N MET A 27 6.86 -6.52 1.15
CA MET A 27 8.01 -7.14 0.52
C MET A 27 9.31 -6.88 1.30
N LEU A 28 9.49 -5.68 1.85
CA LEU A 28 10.61 -5.39 2.75
C LEU A 28 10.56 -6.26 4.02
N LEU A 29 9.38 -6.42 4.63
CA LEU A 29 9.21 -7.30 5.79
C LEU A 29 9.51 -8.76 5.45
N ALA A 30 9.10 -9.23 4.27
CA ALA A 30 9.42 -10.57 3.77
C ALA A 30 10.94 -10.78 3.63
N ILE A 31 11.67 -9.79 3.09
CA ILE A 31 13.13 -9.82 3.01
C ILE A 31 13.72 -9.92 4.42
N VAL A 32 13.30 -9.06 5.35
CA VAL A 32 13.81 -9.06 6.73
C VAL A 32 13.56 -10.41 7.41
N ALA A 33 12.36 -10.98 7.29
CA ALA A 33 12.04 -12.28 7.87
C ALA A 33 12.98 -13.39 7.34
N THR A 34 13.23 -13.38 6.03
CA THR A 34 14.11 -14.34 5.36
C THR A 34 15.58 -14.17 5.76
N GLU A 35 16.06 -12.93 5.76
CA GLU A 35 17.45 -12.59 6.09
C GLU A 35 17.77 -12.81 7.57
N ALA A 36 16.82 -12.58 8.47
CA ALA A 36 17.01 -12.78 9.90
C ALA A 36 16.65 -14.21 10.36
N ALA A 37 16.10 -15.06 9.48
CA ALA A 37 15.57 -16.37 9.83
C ALA A 37 14.61 -16.29 11.04
N THR A 38 13.69 -15.33 10.98
CA THR A 38 12.80 -15.01 12.10
C THR A 38 11.34 -15.01 11.67
N THR A 39 10.46 -15.03 12.66
CA THR A 39 9.03 -14.85 12.47
C THR A 39 8.64 -13.41 12.73
N ILE A 40 8.01 -12.76 11.76
CA ILE A 40 7.47 -11.41 11.88
C ILE A 40 5.95 -11.52 11.78
N VAL A 41 5.26 -11.10 12.84
CA VAL A 41 3.80 -11.06 12.89
C VAL A 41 3.35 -9.62 12.76
N VAL A 42 2.60 -9.31 11.70
CA VAL A 42 1.84 -8.08 11.58
C VAL A 42 0.39 -8.40 11.94
N PRO A 43 -0.11 -7.98 13.12
CA PRO A 43 -1.42 -8.40 13.61
C PRO A 43 -2.51 -8.19 12.57
N TYR A 44 -3.36 -9.21 12.41
CA TYR A 44 -4.51 -9.26 11.49
C TYR A 44 -4.18 -9.23 9.99
N LEU A 45 -2.98 -8.84 9.59
CA LEU A 45 -2.60 -8.67 8.19
C LEU A 45 -1.87 -9.90 7.63
N VAL A 46 -0.71 -10.20 8.19
CA VAL A 46 0.21 -11.21 7.64
C VAL A 46 1.22 -11.67 8.68
N THR A 47 1.60 -12.94 8.58
CA THR A 47 2.71 -13.55 9.30
C THR A 47 3.75 -14.01 8.29
N TYR A 48 4.99 -13.59 8.49
CA TYR A 48 6.16 -14.04 7.74
C TYR A 48 6.99 -14.98 8.60
N THR A 49 7.31 -16.16 8.09
CA THR A 49 8.22 -17.09 8.75
C THR A 49 9.39 -17.36 7.81
N GLY A 50 10.54 -16.77 8.09
CA GLY A 50 11.78 -17.05 7.37
C GLY A 50 12.58 -18.13 8.08
N THR A 51 13.11 -19.09 7.33
CA THR A 51 14.04 -20.11 7.87
C THR A 51 15.31 -20.18 7.04
N LYS A 52 16.41 -20.56 7.69
CA LYS A 52 17.71 -20.81 7.06
C LYS A 52 18.12 -22.24 7.31
N ASP A 53 18.52 -22.93 6.24
CA ASP A 53 19.05 -24.27 6.39
C ASP A 53 20.42 -24.24 7.12
N PRO A 54 20.64 -25.11 8.12
CA PRO A 54 21.88 -25.15 8.89
C PRO A 54 23.15 -25.39 8.05
N GLY A 55 23.00 -25.95 6.85
CA GLY A 55 24.10 -26.21 5.89
C GLY A 55 24.40 -25.06 4.92
N GLY A 56 23.77 -23.89 5.07
CA GLY A 56 24.01 -22.71 4.24
C GLY A 56 23.43 -22.77 2.81
N GLY A 57 22.69 -23.83 2.47
CA GLY A 57 22.23 -24.12 1.10
C GLY A 57 20.87 -23.53 0.69
N GLY A 58 20.07 -23.02 1.62
CA GLY A 58 18.70 -22.61 1.31
C GLY A 58 18.10 -21.60 2.28
N ARG A 59 17.24 -20.74 1.73
CA ARG A 59 16.38 -19.81 2.45
C ARG A 59 14.95 -20.09 2.04
N THR A 60 14.07 -20.31 3.00
CA THR A 60 12.63 -20.47 2.72
C THR A 60 11.86 -19.39 3.45
N LEU A 61 10.81 -18.91 2.78
CA LEU A 61 9.88 -17.93 3.30
C LEU A 61 8.46 -18.49 3.20
N TYR A 62 7.80 -18.58 4.35
CA TYR A 62 6.38 -18.89 4.42
C TYR A 62 5.60 -17.61 4.76
N ILE A 63 4.54 -17.36 4.00
CA ILE A 63 3.68 -16.19 4.15
C ILE A 63 2.26 -16.70 4.39
N ASP A 64 1.70 -16.35 5.55
CA ASP A 64 0.31 -16.64 5.88
C ASP A 64 -0.42 -15.32 6.17
N GLY A 65 -1.52 -15.05 5.49
CA GLY A 65 -2.20 -13.77 5.58
C GLY A 65 -3.52 -13.73 4.84
N SER A 66 -4.27 -12.65 5.07
CA SER A 66 -5.61 -12.47 4.50
C SER A 66 -5.61 -11.41 3.40
N TRP A 67 -6.01 -11.83 2.19
CA TRP A 67 -6.25 -10.92 1.06
C TRP A 67 -7.30 -9.84 1.38
N SER A 68 -8.32 -10.18 2.16
CA SER A 68 -9.36 -9.23 2.57
C SER A 68 -8.80 -8.14 3.48
N VAL A 69 -7.93 -8.51 4.44
CA VAL A 69 -7.32 -7.52 5.33
C VAL A 69 -6.29 -6.68 4.60
N ALA A 70 -5.51 -7.27 3.69
CA ALA A 70 -4.59 -6.53 2.83
C ALA A 70 -5.33 -5.46 2.00
N THR A 71 -6.47 -5.82 1.42
CA THR A 71 -7.32 -4.89 0.66
C THR A 71 -7.85 -3.76 1.55
N ALA A 72 -8.27 -4.07 2.77
CA ALA A 72 -8.73 -3.08 3.74
C ALA A 72 -7.61 -2.09 4.13
N VAL A 73 -6.40 -2.59 4.41
CA VAL A 73 -5.23 -1.75 4.71
C VAL A 73 -4.89 -0.85 3.54
N THR A 74 -4.90 -1.36 2.30
CA THR A 74 -4.72 -0.54 1.10
C THR A 74 -5.76 0.57 0.99
N GLY A 75 -7.04 0.27 1.26
CA GLY A 75 -8.10 1.26 1.29
C GLY A 75 -7.88 2.36 2.34
N ILE A 76 -7.46 1.98 3.54
CA ILE A 76 -7.12 2.92 4.62
C ILE A 76 -5.96 3.83 4.19
N VAL A 77 -4.90 3.26 3.62
CA VAL A 77 -3.73 4.02 3.14
C VAL A 77 -4.08 4.92 1.95
N ALA A 78 -5.03 4.52 1.10
CA ALA A 78 -5.50 5.36 0.00
C ALA A 78 -6.35 6.55 0.47
N SER A 79 -6.98 6.46 1.66
CA SER A 79 -7.96 7.44 2.13
C SER A 79 -7.45 8.90 2.20
N PRO A 80 -6.21 9.21 2.60
CA PRO A 80 -5.73 10.59 2.62
C PRO A 80 -5.57 11.17 1.21
N LEU A 81 -5.13 10.35 0.25
CA LEU A 81 -5.00 10.75 -1.17
C LEU A 81 -6.38 10.96 -1.81
N VAL A 82 -7.34 10.10 -1.48
CA VAL A 82 -8.74 10.25 -1.91
C VAL A 82 -9.35 11.51 -1.31
N ALA A 83 -9.17 11.75 -0.01
CA ALA A 83 -9.64 12.97 0.65
C ALA A 83 -9.01 14.21 0.00
N LEU A 84 -7.70 14.23 -0.21
CA LEU A 84 -7.02 15.34 -0.88
C LEU A 84 -7.59 15.59 -2.28
N ALA A 85 -7.82 14.54 -3.08
CA ALA A 85 -8.43 14.67 -4.40
C ALA A 85 -9.84 15.26 -4.35
N LEU A 86 -10.62 14.95 -3.32
CA LEU A 86 -11.99 15.46 -3.13
C LEU A 86 -12.02 16.92 -2.64
N PHE A 87 -11.05 17.33 -1.81
CA PHE A 87 -11.03 18.67 -1.20
C PHE A 87 -10.20 19.71 -1.98
N LEU A 88 -9.35 19.30 -2.93
CA LEU A 88 -8.63 20.23 -3.81
C LEU A 88 -9.60 20.98 -4.74
N PRO A 89 -9.58 22.33 -4.81
CA PRO A 89 -10.49 23.09 -5.67
C PRO A 89 -10.32 22.77 -7.16
N ASP A 90 -11.43 22.65 -7.88
CA ASP A 90 -11.46 22.37 -9.33
C ASP A 90 -11.04 23.61 -10.14
N GLY A 91 -9.74 23.84 -10.28
CA GLY A 91 -9.17 24.72 -11.30
C GLY A 91 -8.69 26.11 -10.83
N PRO A 92 -7.93 26.81 -11.69
CA PRO A 92 -7.28 28.07 -11.35
C PRO A 92 -8.33 29.15 -11.09
N ALA A 93 -8.10 29.97 -10.06
CA ALA A 93 -8.87 31.18 -9.80
C ALA A 93 -9.00 31.96 -11.13
N ARG A 94 -10.22 32.08 -11.65
CA ARG A 94 -10.48 32.90 -12.83
C ARG A 94 -9.97 34.32 -12.53
N PRO A 95 -9.15 34.93 -13.39
CA PRO A 95 -8.84 36.35 -13.24
C PRO A 95 -10.17 37.10 -13.31
N HIS A 96 -10.51 37.85 -12.27
CA HIS A 96 -11.52 38.89 -12.36
C HIS A 96 -11.02 39.89 -13.41
N ARG A 97 -11.55 39.80 -14.64
CA ARG A 97 -11.49 40.90 -15.60
C ARG A 97 -12.52 41.94 -15.16
N GLY A 98 -12.05 42.91 -14.39
CA GLY A 98 -12.63 44.25 -14.35
C GLY A 98 -12.02 45.09 -15.46
#